data_AF-A0A935SP80-F1
#
_entry.id   AF-A0A935SP80-F1
#
_cell.length_a   1.000
_cell.length_b   1.000
_cell.length_c   1.000
_cell.angle_alpha   90.00
_cell.angle_beta   90.00
_cell.angle_gamma   90.00
#
_symmetry.space_group_name_H-M   'P 1'
#
loop_
_entity.id
_entity.type
_entity.pdbx_description
1 polymer ?
#
loop_
_entity_poly.entity_id
_entity_poly.type
_entity_poly.pdbx_seq_one_letter_code
_entity_poly.pdbx_strand_id
1 'polypeptide(L)'
;MPVNIQIILGTVNFTDFLHVTAAKVSAPNSIVWESWIDTPVANYNFVIPGLDPDDYYINFYESPDNVSLGAFQGTAFVNGKTSEYQYEIRFYEIGNLPDGVTINDELTILNDPYLKGKNVENAFKEGFRFLRPDIEYVFNIVDGDITVPINFSDGEVFCLTIKYAVGNGSSSAGGLYTGTLTVTESTKTLIAADKNKRIRCLGDAATQVITLATLASLNVDDGFYFDNSCGGTAVQVKLLLPGTDRIRFNGFMTSSILFAEFWVSKGEHFLMRKFDDDYWEIITDYKGVHVGEKVTVGYKDMPGILLEDGALRDGDSMAAHGGG
;
A
#
# COMPACT_ATOMS: atom_id res chain seq x y z
N MET A 1 -8.05 3.07 8.98
CA MET A 1 -8.32 2.52 7.63
C MET A 1 -8.25 1.01 7.74
N PRO A 2 -9.13 0.26 7.05
CA PRO A 2 -9.04 -1.19 7.02
C PRO A 2 -7.75 -1.65 6.34
N VAL A 3 -7.20 -2.76 6.81
CA VAL A 3 -5.96 -3.40 6.36
C VAL A 3 -6.30 -4.81 5.89
N ASN A 4 -5.58 -5.27 4.88
CA ASN A 4 -5.66 -6.64 4.40
C ASN A 4 -4.38 -7.39 4.77
N ILE A 5 -4.53 -8.62 5.26
CA ILE A 5 -3.41 -9.51 5.57
C ILE A 5 -3.32 -10.55 4.46
N GLN A 6 -2.15 -10.70 3.87
CA GLN A 6 -1.89 -11.67 2.80
C GLN A 6 -1.14 -12.87 3.36
N ILE A 7 -1.68 -14.07 3.12
CA ILE A 7 -1.13 -15.32 3.63
C ILE A 7 -0.97 -16.30 2.47
N ILE A 8 0.21 -16.90 2.40
CA ILE A 8 0.54 -18.05 1.57
C ILE A 8 0.58 -19.27 2.47
N LEU A 9 -0.18 -20.31 2.17
CA LEU A 9 0.01 -21.62 2.77
C LEU A 9 0.95 -22.43 1.88
N GLY A 10 1.97 -23.03 2.50
CA GLY A 10 2.76 -24.09 1.88
C GLY A 10 1.96 -25.39 1.78
N THR A 11 2.65 -26.50 1.58
CA THR A 11 2.01 -27.81 1.47
C THR A 11 1.24 -28.16 2.75
N VAL A 12 -0.03 -28.56 2.59
CA VAL A 12 -0.89 -29.11 3.64
C VAL A 12 -1.47 -30.42 3.11
N ASN A 13 -1.13 -31.53 3.75
CA ASN A 13 -1.46 -32.89 3.31
C ASN A 13 -1.98 -33.82 4.42
N PHE A 14 -2.14 -33.29 5.64
CA PHE A 14 -2.52 -34.06 6.83
C PHE A 14 -4.00 -33.89 7.22
N THR A 15 -4.84 -33.32 6.34
CA THR A 15 -6.26 -33.06 6.66
C THR A 15 -7.17 -33.05 5.43
N ASP A 16 -8.48 -33.13 5.64
CA ASP A 16 -9.53 -32.97 4.62
C ASP A 16 -9.95 -31.49 4.46
N PHE A 17 -10.00 -30.74 5.57
CA PHE A 17 -10.23 -29.30 5.56
C PHE A 17 -9.32 -28.59 6.57
N LEU A 18 -8.74 -27.48 6.15
CA LEU A 18 -8.06 -26.55 7.05
C LEU A 18 -9.01 -25.41 7.42
N HIS A 19 -9.45 -25.37 8.66
CA HIS A 19 -10.22 -24.27 9.21
C HIS A 19 -9.25 -23.19 9.72
N VAL A 20 -9.37 -21.99 9.15
CA VAL A 20 -8.50 -20.85 9.46
C VAL A 20 -9.33 -19.78 10.13
N THR A 21 -8.88 -19.29 11.29
CA THR A 21 -9.52 -18.18 12.00
C THR A 21 -8.53 -17.06 12.23
N ALA A 22 -9.04 -15.82 12.26
CA ALA A 22 -8.29 -14.65 12.68
C ALA A 22 -8.92 -14.04 13.92
N ALA A 23 -8.11 -13.77 14.94
CA ALA A 23 -8.52 -13.07 16.16
C ALA A 23 -7.47 -12.02 16.52
N LYS A 24 -7.91 -10.90 17.11
CA LYS A 24 -6.99 -9.87 17.59
C LYS A 24 -6.17 -10.39 18.75
N VAL A 25 -4.90 -9.99 18.83
CA VAL A 25 -4.06 -10.30 20.00
C VAL A 25 -4.64 -9.67 21.27
N SER A 26 -5.28 -8.50 21.15
CA SER A 26 -5.98 -7.82 22.24
C SER A 26 -7.28 -8.51 22.68
N ALA A 27 -7.86 -9.38 21.84
CA ALA A 27 -9.10 -10.10 22.09
C ALA A 27 -9.07 -11.51 21.45
N PRO A 28 -8.21 -12.42 21.92
CA PRO A 28 -7.89 -13.68 21.21
C PRO A 28 -9.06 -14.66 21.15
N ASN A 29 -10.08 -14.49 22.00
CA ASN A 29 -11.28 -15.31 22.00
C ASN A 29 -12.39 -14.78 21.06
N SER A 30 -12.16 -13.65 20.39
CA SER A 30 -13.11 -13.05 19.46
C SER A 30 -12.62 -13.24 18.04
N ILE A 31 -13.21 -14.21 17.34
CA ILE A 31 -12.95 -14.44 15.92
C ILE A 31 -13.55 -13.27 15.14
N VAL A 32 -12.71 -12.61 14.33
CA VAL A 32 -13.12 -11.49 13.46
C VAL A 32 -13.26 -11.91 12.00
N TRP A 33 -12.66 -13.05 11.64
CA TRP A 33 -12.74 -13.65 10.32
C TRP A 33 -12.45 -15.15 10.41
N GLU A 34 -13.11 -15.94 9.58
CA GLU A 34 -12.85 -17.36 9.44
C GLU A 34 -13.10 -17.83 8.00
N SER A 35 -12.44 -18.92 7.62
CA SER A 35 -12.65 -19.60 6.34
C SER A 35 -12.25 -21.07 6.44
N TRP A 36 -12.86 -21.90 5.61
CA TRP A 36 -12.50 -23.31 5.43
C TRP A 36 -11.80 -23.46 4.07
N ILE A 37 -10.71 -24.20 4.06
CA ILE A 37 -9.88 -24.45 2.88
C ILE A 37 -9.85 -25.95 2.64
N ASP A 38 -10.30 -26.39 1.45
CA ASP A 38 -10.24 -27.79 1.04
C ASP A 38 -8.77 -28.22 0.86
N THR A 39 -8.39 -29.36 1.43
CA THR A 39 -7.05 -29.93 1.36
C THR A 39 -7.08 -31.31 0.68
N PRO A 40 -5.96 -31.84 0.16
CA PRO A 40 -4.60 -31.31 0.21
C PRO A 40 -4.35 -30.11 -0.72
N VAL A 41 -3.48 -29.19 -0.29
CA VAL A 41 -2.98 -28.09 -1.12
C VAL A 41 -1.46 -28.11 -1.15
N ALA A 42 -0.86 -27.85 -2.32
CA ALA A 42 0.59 -27.67 -2.43
C ALA A 42 1.01 -26.22 -2.15
N ASN A 43 0.16 -25.27 -2.55
CA ASN A 43 0.27 -23.86 -2.24
C ASN A 43 -1.12 -23.23 -2.31
N TYR A 44 -1.49 -22.42 -1.33
CA TYR A 44 -2.77 -21.71 -1.34
C TYR A 44 -2.61 -20.27 -0.84
N ASN A 45 -2.98 -19.32 -1.69
CA ASN A 45 -2.92 -17.90 -1.36
C ASN A 45 -4.31 -17.42 -0.95
N PHE A 46 -4.40 -16.76 0.20
CA PHE A 46 -5.61 -16.08 0.62
C PHE A 46 -5.33 -14.73 1.25
N VAL A 47 -6.38 -13.91 1.31
CA VAL A 47 -6.35 -12.57 1.88
C VAL A 47 -7.45 -12.48 2.91
N ILE A 48 -7.11 -11.95 4.08
CA ILE A 48 -8.07 -11.60 5.13
C ILE A 48 -8.39 -10.11 4.98
N PRO A 49 -9.56 -9.74 4.44
CA PRO A 49 -9.84 -8.35 4.11
C PRO A 49 -10.48 -7.59 5.27
N GLY A 50 -10.34 -6.27 5.26
CA GLY A 50 -11.21 -5.40 6.06
C GLY A 50 -10.91 -5.37 7.57
N LEU A 51 -9.74 -5.84 7.99
CA LEU A 51 -9.33 -5.82 9.39
C LEU A 51 -8.97 -4.41 9.84
N ASP A 52 -9.22 -4.04 11.09
CA ASP A 52 -8.66 -2.80 11.62
C ASP A 52 -7.15 -2.95 11.92
N PRO A 53 -6.37 -1.84 11.93
CA PRO A 53 -4.93 -1.90 12.12
C PRO A 53 -4.56 -2.37 13.54
N ASP A 54 -4.30 -3.65 13.70
CA ASP A 54 -3.86 -4.30 14.95
C ASP A 54 -3.01 -5.53 14.64
N ASP A 55 -2.46 -6.17 15.68
CA ASP A 55 -1.78 -7.46 15.55
C ASP A 55 -2.79 -8.61 15.72
N TYR A 56 -2.64 -9.67 14.92
CA TYR A 56 -3.59 -10.78 14.87
C TYR A 56 -2.90 -12.13 15.08
N TYR A 57 -3.64 -13.03 15.73
CA TYR A 57 -3.39 -14.46 15.69
C TYR A 57 -4.19 -15.06 14.55
N ILE A 58 -3.51 -15.81 13.68
CA ILE A 58 -4.14 -16.65 12.67
C ILE A 58 -4.01 -18.08 13.14
N ASN A 59 -5.11 -18.70 13.53
CA ASN A 59 -5.12 -20.08 14.03
C ASN A 59 -5.57 -21.02 12.93
N PHE A 60 -4.93 -22.18 12.89
CA PHE A 60 -5.14 -23.23 11.92
C PHE A 60 -5.64 -24.47 12.67
N TYR A 61 -6.78 -25.00 12.22
CA TYR A 61 -7.39 -26.19 12.78
C TYR A 61 -7.60 -27.23 11.68
N GLU A 62 -7.26 -28.47 11.99
CA GLU A 62 -7.57 -29.66 11.22
C GLU A 62 -9.04 -30.01 11.40
N SER A 63 -9.83 -29.91 10.34
CA SER A 63 -11.26 -30.19 10.39
C SER A 63 -11.62 -31.37 9.47
N PRO A 64 -12.50 -32.30 9.91
CA PRO A 64 -12.99 -33.38 9.06
C PRO A 64 -14.00 -32.89 8.00
N ASP A 65 -14.54 -31.68 8.16
CA ASP A 65 -15.54 -31.09 7.27
C ASP A 65 -15.45 -29.55 7.26
N ASN A 66 -16.34 -28.90 6.53
CA ASN A 66 -16.39 -27.43 6.40
C ASN A 66 -17.26 -26.73 7.45
N VAL A 67 -17.56 -27.39 8.58
CA VAL A 67 -18.42 -26.83 9.64
C VAL A 67 -17.88 -27.06 11.05
N SER A 68 -17.07 -28.09 11.26
CA SER A 68 -16.45 -28.41 12.53
C SER A 68 -15.32 -27.43 12.83
N LEU A 69 -15.10 -27.15 14.12
CA LEU A 69 -13.99 -26.31 14.57
C LEU A 69 -12.64 -26.97 14.23
N GLY A 70 -12.55 -28.29 14.41
CA GLY A 70 -11.34 -29.06 14.19
C GLY A 70 -10.38 -29.13 15.38
N ALA A 71 -9.30 -29.90 15.22
CA ALA A 71 -8.17 -29.99 16.14
C ALA A 71 -7.16 -28.88 15.84
N PHE A 72 -6.60 -28.24 16.86
CA PHE A 72 -5.69 -27.12 16.67
C PHE A 72 -4.30 -27.58 16.21
N GLN A 73 -3.83 -27.04 15.08
CA GLN A 73 -2.58 -27.44 14.44
C GLN A 73 -1.48 -26.39 14.54
N GLY A 74 -1.84 -25.11 14.60
CA GLY A 74 -0.85 -24.07 14.80
C GLY A 74 -1.42 -22.68 14.77
N THR A 75 -0.56 -21.73 15.13
CA THR A 75 -0.85 -20.30 15.05
C THR A 75 0.27 -19.60 14.30
N ALA A 76 -0.11 -18.59 13.52
CA ALA A 76 0.80 -17.57 13.03
C ALA A 76 0.50 -16.24 13.74
N PHE A 77 1.56 -15.53 14.14
CA PHE A 77 1.46 -14.16 14.60
C PHE A 77 1.74 -13.22 13.42
N VAL A 78 0.78 -12.34 13.13
CA VAL A 78 0.87 -11.43 11.99
C VAL A 78 0.65 -9.99 12.44
N ASN A 79 1.50 -9.09 11.96
CA ASN A 79 1.30 -7.65 12.10
C ASN A 79 0.31 -7.18 11.03
N GLY A 80 -0.87 -6.75 11.46
CA GLY A 80 -1.91 -6.15 10.61
C GLY A 80 -1.98 -4.62 10.76
N LYS A 81 -0.96 -3.97 11.34
CA LYS A 81 -0.90 -2.51 11.46
C LYS A 81 -0.52 -1.85 10.15
N THR A 82 0.23 -2.55 9.30
CA THR A 82 0.67 -2.08 7.98
C THR A 82 0.53 -3.21 6.95
N SER A 83 0.26 -2.86 5.67
CA SER A 83 0.25 -3.82 4.55
C SER A 83 1.65 -4.06 3.97
N GLU A 84 2.67 -4.08 4.83
CA GLU A 84 4.09 -4.14 4.45
C GLU A 84 4.62 -5.55 4.33
N TYR A 85 3.86 -6.50 4.87
CA TYR A 85 4.28 -7.87 5.04
C TYR A 85 3.28 -8.83 4.43
N GLN A 86 3.83 -9.84 3.77
CA GLN A 86 3.13 -11.05 3.42
C GLN A 86 3.74 -12.18 4.25
N TYR A 87 2.88 -13.08 4.72
CA TYR A 87 3.30 -14.20 5.55
C TYR A 87 3.14 -15.50 4.77
N GLU A 88 4.11 -16.40 4.87
CA GLU A 88 3.98 -17.77 4.41
C GLU A 88 3.99 -18.72 5.60
N ILE A 89 3.01 -19.59 5.67
CA ILE A 89 2.89 -20.61 6.70
C ILE A 89 3.21 -21.96 6.10
N ARG A 90 4.22 -22.63 6.65
CA ARG A 90 4.62 -23.98 6.23
C ARG A 90 4.35 -24.95 7.35
N PHE A 91 3.80 -26.11 7.00
CA PHE A 91 3.53 -27.19 7.92
C PHE A 91 4.45 -28.37 7.61
N TYR A 92 4.90 -29.04 8.67
CA TYR A 92 5.73 -30.24 8.61
C TYR A 92 5.11 -31.28 9.52
N GLU A 93 4.43 -32.27 8.93
CA GLU A 93 3.99 -33.45 9.67
C GLU A 93 5.18 -34.41 9.80
N ILE A 94 5.62 -34.64 11.02
CA ILE A 94 6.76 -35.51 11.30
C ILE A 94 6.37 -36.95 10.96
N GLY A 95 7.19 -37.63 10.15
CA GLY A 95 6.87 -38.94 9.58
C GLY A 95 6.25 -38.87 8.17
N ASN A 96 5.77 -37.69 7.74
CA ASN A 96 5.19 -37.44 6.41
C ASN A 96 5.68 -36.09 5.84
N LEU A 97 7.00 -35.92 5.84
CA LEU A 97 7.64 -34.67 5.44
C LEU A 97 7.46 -34.38 3.93
N PRO A 98 7.37 -33.09 3.53
CA PRO A 98 7.37 -32.71 2.12
C PRO A 98 8.63 -33.15 1.37
N ASP A 99 8.51 -33.33 0.05
CA ASP A 99 9.63 -33.74 -0.79
C ASP A 99 10.86 -32.84 -0.62
N GLY A 100 12.01 -33.46 -0.36
CA GLY A 100 13.30 -32.76 -0.17
C GLY A 100 13.52 -32.18 1.23
N VAL A 101 12.52 -32.25 2.12
CA VAL A 101 12.67 -31.95 3.54
C VAL A 101 13.15 -33.19 4.26
N THR A 102 14.08 -33.02 5.20
CA THR A 102 14.62 -34.13 6.00
C THR A 102 14.61 -33.80 7.48
N ILE A 103 14.61 -34.85 8.30
CA ILE A 103 14.83 -34.76 9.72
C ILE A 103 15.98 -35.70 10.09
N ASN A 104 16.87 -35.28 10.99
CA ASN A 104 17.96 -36.13 11.44
C ASN A 104 17.46 -37.32 12.28
N ASP A 105 18.29 -38.36 12.42
CA ASP A 105 17.94 -39.58 13.17
C ASP A 105 17.61 -39.31 14.66
N GLU A 106 18.11 -38.22 15.21
CA GLU A 106 17.81 -37.80 16.59
C GLU A 106 16.49 -37.04 16.70
N LEU A 107 15.81 -36.72 15.60
CA LEU A 107 14.57 -35.95 15.55
C LEU A 107 14.68 -34.55 16.17
N THR A 108 15.83 -33.91 16.04
CA THR A 108 16.14 -32.59 16.63
C THR A 108 16.45 -31.53 15.59
N ILE A 109 16.75 -31.92 14.35
CA ILE A 109 17.11 -31.01 13.26
C ILE A 109 16.23 -31.30 12.06
N LEU A 110 15.37 -30.35 11.71
CA LEU A 110 14.60 -30.35 10.47
C LEU A 110 15.35 -29.50 9.44
N ASN A 111 15.73 -30.09 8.30
CA ASN A 111 16.33 -29.39 7.17
C ASN A 111 15.31 -29.24 6.05
N ASP A 112 15.01 -27.99 5.69
CA ASP A 112 14.26 -27.67 4.47
C ASP A 112 15.11 -26.71 3.61
N PRO A 113 15.67 -27.17 2.47
CA PRO A 113 16.46 -26.32 1.57
C PRO A 113 15.71 -25.08 1.06
N TYR A 114 14.37 -25.10 1.07
CA TYR A 114 13.55 -23.94 0.69
C TYR A 114 13.74 -22.74 1.64
N LEU A 115 14.09 -23.01 2.91
CA LEU A 115 14.26 -21.99 3.94
C LEU A 115 15.58 -21.20 3.81
N LYS A 116 16.50 -21.63 2.94
CA LYS A 116 17.78 -20.93 2.73
C LYS A 116 17.54 -19.47 2.31
N GLY A 117 18.13 -18.55 3.07
CA GLY A 117 17.99 -17.10 2.85
C GLY A 117 16.62 -16.51 3.18
N LYS A 118 15.69 -17.28 3.76
CA LYS A 118 14.36 -16.82 4.17
C LYS A 118 14.39 -16.23 5.58
N ASN A 119 13.46 -15.32 5.85
CA ASN A 119 13.27 -14.76 7.19
C ASN A 119 12.18 -15.55 7.94
N VAL A 120 12.59 -16.54 8.72
CA VAL A 120 11.68 -17.31 9.60
C VAL A 120 11.41 -16.48 10.86
N GLU A 121 10.18 -16.00 11.00
CA GLU A 121 9.77 -15.12 12.09
C GLU A 121 9.46 -15.91 13.36
N ASN A 122 8.71 -17.01 13.22
CA ASN A 122 8.23 -17.80 14.37
C ASN A 122 8.17 -19.29 14.02
N ALA A 123 8.36 -20.11 15.05
CA ALA A 123 8.20 -21.55 15.01
C ALA A 123 7.19 -21.99 16.08
N PHE A 124 6.20 -22.78 15.68
CA PHE A 124 5.19 -23.36 16.55
C PHE A 124 5.28 -24.88 16.52
N LYS A 125 5.27 -25.49 17.71
CA LYS A 125 5.36 -26.93 17.92
C LYS A 125 4.03 -27.43 18.50
N GLU A 126 3.37 -28.39 17.84
CA GLU A 126 2.10 -28.96 18.29
C GLU A 126 2.19 -29.50 19.73
N GLY A 127 1.09 -29.35 20.48
CA GLY A 127 1.03 -29.75 21.89
C GLY A 127 1.86 -28.89 22.84
N PHE A 128 2.48 -27.81 22.35
CA PHE A 128 3.30 -26.90 23.15
C PHE A 128 2.86 -25.44 22.95
N ARG A 129 3.82 -24.54 22.70
CA ARG A 129 3.60 -23.12 22.40
C ARG A 129 4.61 -22.68 21.35
N PHE A 130 4.54 -21.42 20.93
CA PHE A 130 5.62 -20.79 20.17
C PHE A 130 6.97 -21.01 20.85
N LEU A 131 7.94 -21.48 20.07
CA LEU A 131 9.31 -21.66 20.50
C LEU A 131 10.01 -20.29 20.53
N ARG A 132 10.80 -20.03 21.57
CA ARG A 132 11.62 -18.82 21.67
C ARG A 132 12.87 -18.97 20.78
N PRO A 133 13.11 -18.04 19.85
CA PRO A 133 14.34 -18.03 19.05
C PRO A 133 15.58 -17.99 19.94
N ASP A 134 16.66 -18.64 19.50
CA ASP A 134 17.97 -18.74 20.14
C ASP A 134 18.01 -19.42 21.53
N ILE A 135 16.85 -19.83 22.05
CA ILE A 135 16.72 -20.53 23.34
C ILE A 135 16.09 -21.91 23.14
N GLU A 136 14.99 -21.97 22.39
CA GLU A 136 14.16 -23.17 22.20
C GLU A 136 14.14 -23.61 20.74
N TYR A 137 14.70 -22.81 19.83
CA TYR A 137 15.12 -23.28 18.52
C TYR A 137 16.23 -22.39 17.98
N VAL A 138 17.07 -22.93 17.11
CA VAL A 138 18.07 -22.18 16.34
C VAL A 138 17.79 -22.39 14.87
N PHE A 139 17.68 -21.30 14.11
CA PHE A 139 17.52 -21.33 12.67
C PHE A 139 18.82 -20.98 11.96
N ASN A 140 19.32 -21.89 11.13
CA ASN A 140 20.47 -21.64 10.27
C ASN A 140 20.00 -21.18 8.89
N ILE A 141 20.08 -19.86 8.66
CA ILE A 141 19.66 -19.25 7.39
C ILE A 141 20.46 -19.71 6.17
N VAL A 142 21.68 -20.21 6.36
CA VAL A 142 22.56 -20.66 5.25
C VAL A 142 22.15 -22.05 4.78
N ASP A 143 21.86 -22.93 5.72
CA ASP A 143 21.60 -24.34 5.45
C ASP A 143 20.11 -24.68 5.38
N GLY A 144 19.25 -23.84 5.96
CA GLY A 144 17.81 -24.09 6.09
C GLY A 144 17.47 -25.03 7.25
N ASP A 145 18.39 -25.18 8.22
CA ASP A 145 18.21 -26.05 9.38
C ASP A 145 17.45 -25.36 10.49
N ILE A 146 16.55 -26.10 11.12
CA ILE A 146 15.88 -25.70 12.35
C ILE A 146 16.21 -26.75 13.40
N THR A 147 17.02 -26.33 14.37
CA THR A 147 17.43 -27.17 15.48
C THR A 147 16.55 -26.87 16.68
N VAL A 148 15.85 -27.88 17.19
CA VAL A 148 15.07 -27.82 18.42
C VAL A 148 15.74 -28.66 19.51
N PRO A 149 15.74 -28.20 20.78
CA PRO A 149 16.33 -28.94 21.89
C PRO A 149 15.40 -30.04 22.42
N ILE A 150 14.11 -30.01 22.06
CA ILE A 150 13.12 -31.04 22.38
C ILE A 150 12.78 -31.76 21.09
N ASN A 151 13.02 -33.07 21.07
CA ASN A 151 12.82 -33.89 19.89
C ASN A 151 11.37 -33.82 19.39
N PHE A 152 11.23 -33.85 18.07
CA PHE A 152 9.96 -34.05 17.40
C PHE A 152 9.40 -35.45 17.70
N SER A 153 8.09 -35.56 17.81
CA SER A 153 7.38 -36.83 17.89
C SER A 153 6.80 -37.21 16.53
N ASP A 154 6.68 -38.50 16.25
CA ASP A 154 6.03 -38.99 15.02
C ASP A 154 4.55 -38.57 14.98
N GLY A 155 4.08 -38.14 13.81
CA GLY A 155 2.74 -37.59 13.59
C GLY A 155 2.50 -36.17 14.11
N GLU A 156 3.50 -35.54 14.74
CA GLU A 156 3.40 -34.17 15.23
C GLU A 156 3.46 -33.16 14.08
N VAL A 157 2.66 -32.10 14.15
CA VAL A 157 2.72 -30.98 13.20
C VAL A 157 3.59 -29.84 13.73
N PHE A 158 4.62 -29.50 12.97
CA PHE A 158 5.45 -28.33 13.20
C PHE A 158 5.10 -27.24 12.19
N CYS A 159 4.85 -26.03 12.67
CA CYS A 159 4.39 -24.90 11.86
C CYS A 159 5.42 -23.77 11.90
N LEU A 160 5.80 -23.28 10.72
CA LEU A 160 6.70 -22.14 10.55
C LEU A 160 5.99 -20.96 9.92
N THR A 161 6.28 -19.76 10.43
CA THR A 161 5.90 -18.50 9.81
C THR A 161 7.11 -17.86 9.17
N ILE A 162 7.09 -17.69 7.85
CA ILE A 162 8.07 -16.91 7.09
C ILE A 162 7.46 -15.54 6.82
N LYS A 163 8.26 -14.49 7.01
CA LYS A 163 7.82 -13.11 6.80
C LYS A 163 8.55 -12.49 5.62
N TYR A 164 7.80 -12.11 4.60
CA TYR A 164 8.30 -11.39 3.44
C TYR A 164 7.99 -9.91 3.58
N ALA A 165 9.03 -9.08 3.43
CA ALA A 165 8.83 -7.66 3.14
C ALA A 165 8.35 -7.55 1.70
N VAL A 166 7.06 -7.23 1.51
CA VAL A 166 6.49 -7.00 0.17
C VAL A 166 6.62 -5.55 -0.27
N GLY A 167 7.31 -4.74 0.55
CA GLY A 167 7.20 -3.28 0.52
C GLY A 167 5.81 -2.87 0.99
N ASN A 168 5.63 -1.63 1.44
CA ASN A 168 4.28 -1.11 1.64
C ASN A 168 3.52 -1.33 0.33
N GLY A 169 2.54 -2.25 0.32
CA GLY A 169 1.46 -2.18 -0.66
C GLY A 169 0.80 -0.85 -0.37
N SER A 170 1.26 0.19 -1.09
CA SER A 170 1.02 1.61 -0.85
C SER A 170 0.24 1.83 0.44
N SER A 171 0.94 2.00 1.56
CA SER A 171 0.34 2.71 2.68
C SER A 171 -0.32 3.92 2.06
N SER A 172 -1.65 3.98 2.12
CA SER A 172 -2.37 5.21 1.83
C SER A 172 -1.80 6.16 2.85
N ALA A 173 -0.75 6.87 2.44
CA ALA A 173 -0.16 7.90 3.24
C ALA A 173 -1.35 8.80 3.56
N GLY A 174 -1.49 9.19 4.82
CA GLY A 174 -2.25 10.42 5.13
C GLY A 174 -1.61 11.67 4.50
N GLY A 175 -0.82 11.52 3.44
CA GLY A 175 -0.24 12.55 2.60
C GLY A 175 -0.95 12.55 1.25
N LEU A 176 -0.91 13.70 0.59
CA LEU A 176 -1.68 13.96 -0.62
C LEU A 176 -1.41 12.97 -1.79
N TYR A 177 -0.27 12.29 -1.82
CA TYR A 177 0.16 11.43 -2.94
C TYR A 177 0.76 10.08 -2.48
N THR A 178 0.69 9.06 -3.34
CA THR A 178 1.11 7.66 -3.09
C THR A 178 2.60 7.40 -3.36
N GLY A 179 3.31 8.38 -3.93
CA GLY A 179 4.73 8.27 -4.27
C GLY A 179 5.25 9.53 -4.95
N THR A 180 6.51 9.52 -5.38
CA THR A 180 7.10 10.63 -6.13
C THR A 180 7.77 10.12 -7.40
N LEU A 181 7.51 10.79 -8.52
CA LEU A 181 8.24 10.63 -9.77
C LEU A 181 9.00 11.92 -10.06
N THR A 182 10.32 11.82 -10.22
CA THR A 182 11.17 12.93 -10.61
C THR A 182 11.35 12.93 -12.12
N VAL A 183 10.89 13.97 -12.79
CA VAL A 183 10.99 14.11 -14.25
C VAL A 183 12.10 15.08 -14.58
N THR A 184 13.26 14.55 -14.99
CA THR A 184 14.41 15.34 -15.43
C THR A 184 14.48 15.52 -16.94
N GLU A 185 13.78 14.67 -17.70
CA GLU A 185 13.76 14.69 -19.16
C GLU A 185 13.05 15.96 -19.66
N SER A 186 13.51 16.55 -20.76
CA SER A 186 12.85 17.71 -21.39
C SER A 186 11.45 17.40 -21.93
N THR A 187 11.20 16.13 -22.27
CA THR A 187 9.89 15.60 -22.66
C THR A 187 9.59 14.30 -21.94
N LYS A 188 8.38 14.16 -21.36
CA LYS A 188 7.92 12.94 -20.69
C LYS A 188 6.48 12.62 -21.03
N THR A 189 6.17 11.34 -21.23
CA THR A 189 4.77 10.85 -21.24
C THR A 189 4.51 10.08 -19.95
N LEU A 190 3.49 10.48 -19.22
CA LEU A 190 3.02 9.78 -18.03
C LEU A 190 2.16 8.57 -18.43
N ILE A 191 2.20 7.52 -17.60
CA ILE A 191 1.40 6.31 -17.79
C ILE A 191 0.46 6.09 -16.60
N ALA A 192 -0.53 5.21 -16.75
CA ALA A 192 -1.47 4.88 -15.68
C ALA A 192 -0.78 4.41 -14.38
N ALA A 193 0.38 3.74 -14.47
CA ALA A 193 1.14 3.32 -13.30
C ALA A 193 1.76 4.49 -12.49
N ASP A 194 1.76 5.71 -13.02
CA ASP A 194 2.24 6.92 -12.33
C ASP A 194 1.14 7.68 -11.60
N LYS A 195 -0.10 7.20 -11.68
CA LYS A 195 -1.24 7.84 -11.04
C LYS A 195 -1.04 7.97 -9.53
N ASN A 196 -1.62 9.02 -8.99
CA ASN A 196 -1.60 9.45 -7.60
C ASN A 196 -0.19 9.77 -7.05
N LYS A 197 0.84 9.86 -7.91
CA LYS A 197 2.19 10.31 -7.51
C LYS A 197 2.35 11.84 -7.59
N ARG A 198 3.29 12.36 -6.81
CA ARG A 198 3.87 13.70 -6.97
C ARG A 198 4.85 13.70 -8.14
N ILE A 199 4.59 14.53 -9.14
CA ILE A 199 5.41 14.73 -10.32
C ILE A 199 6.30 15.96 -10.09
N ARG A 200 7.57 15.71 -9.73
CA ARG A 200 8.56 16.78 -9.56
C ARG A 200 9.13 17.14 -10.92
N CYS A 201 8.85 18.37 -11.35
CA CYS A 201 9.29 18.89 -12.63
C CYS A 201 10.71 19.45 -12.48
N LEU A 202 11.71 18.65 -12.83
CA LEU A 202 13.13 18.98 -12.74
C LEU A 202 13.81 19.01 -14.11
N GLY A 203 13.07 19.41 -15.15
CA GLY A 203 13.61 19.54 -16.50
C GLY A 203 14.85 20.42 -16.55
N ASP A 204 15.80 20.03 -17.40
CA ASP A 204 17.05 20.73 -17.67
C ASP A 204 16.89 21.91 -18.65
N ALA A 205 15.84 21.88 -19.47
CA ALA A 205 15.46 22.95 -20.39
C ALA A 205 14.57 24.02 -19.71
N ALA A 206 14.58 25.24 -20.25
CA ALA A 206 13.72 26.34 -19.77
C ALA A 206 12.22 26.04 -19.91
N THR A 207 11.84 25.24 -20.91
CA THR A 207 10.50 24.68 -21.07
C THR A 207 10.57 23.16 -21.05
N GLN A 208 9.81 22.53 -20.17
CA GLN A 208 9.65 21.08 -20.08
C GLN A 208 8.26 20.69 -20.59
N VAL A 209 8.13 19.60 -21.33
CA VAL A 209 6.83 19.13 -21.84
C VAL A 209 6.48 17.79 -21.19
N ILE A 210 5.30 17.71 -20.59
CA ILE A 210 4.78 16.49 -20.00
C ILE A 210 3.43 16.15 -20.63
N THR A 211 3.36 15.05 -21.35
CA THR A 211 2.11 14.50 -21.88
C THR A 211 1.45 13.63 -20.82
N LEU A 212 0.17 13.86 -20.53
CA LEU A 212 -0.58 13.05 -19.56
C LEU A 212 -0.91 11.66 -20.12
N ALA A 213 -1.23 10.73 -19.21
CA ALA A 213 -1.85 9.47 -19.59
C ALA A 213 -3.25 9.70 -20.19
N THR A 214 -3.75 8.79 -21.02
CA THR A 214 -5.11 8.90 -21.56
C THR A 214 -6.16 8.67 -20.48
N LEU A 215 -7.24 9.44 -20.51
CA LEU A 215 -8.39 9.29 -19.60
C LEU A 215 -8.95 7.86 -19.59
N ALA A 216 -8.93 7.18 -20.73
CA ALA A 216 -9.41 5.79 -20.85
C ALA A 216 -8.56 4.78 -20.04
N SER A 217 -7.33 5.14 -19.67
CA SER A 217 -6.43 4.29 -18.89
C SER A 217 -6.53 4.52 -17.38
N LEU A 218 -7.39 5.43 -16.94
CA LEU A 218 -7.52 5.89 -15.57
C LEU A 218 -8.95 5.73 -15.06
N ASN A 219 -9.10 5.50 -13.75
CA ASN A 219 -10.40 5.55 -13.11
C ASN A 219 -10.77 7.01 -12.81
N VAL A 220 -12.06 7.28 -12.65
CA VAL A 220 -12.51 8.56 -12.08
C VAL A 220 -11.80 8.80 -10.74
N ASP A 221 -11.43 10.06 -10.49
CA ASP A 221 -10.64 10.51 -9.34
C ASP A 221 -9.15 10.15 -9.34
N ASP A 222 -8.65 9.34 -10.28
CA ASP A 222 -7.20 9.18 -10.45
C ASP A 222 -6.58 10.49 -10.97
N GLY A 223 -5.41 10.86 -10.46
CA GLY A 223 -4.76 12.12 -10.85
C GLY A 223 -3.25 12.16 -10.67
N PHE A 224 -2.65 13.32 -10.92
CA PHE A 224 -1.23 13.58 -10.79
C PHE A 224 -1.01 14.90 -10.05
N TYR A 225 -0.12 14.88 -9.06
CA TYR A 225 0.20 16.06 -8.26
C TYR A 225 1.43 16.74 -8.85
N PHE A 226 1.23 17.79 -9.63
CA PHE A 226 2.34 18.50 -10.27
C PHE A 226 3.01 19.45 -9.30
N ASP A 227 4.34 19.48 -9.37
CA ASP A 227 5.17 20.34 -8.54
C ASP A 227 6.37 20.86 -9.32
N ASN A 228 6.35 22.16 -9.61
CA ASN A 228 7.43 22.88 -10.27
C ASN A 228 8.22 23.79 -9.31
N SER A 229 8.26 23.46 -8.02
CA SER A 229 9.01 24.20 -6.99
C SER A 229 10.35 23.56 -6.63
N CYS A 230 10.62 22.33 -7.08
CA CYS A 230 11.68 21.46 -6.54
C CYS A 230 13.11 21.75 -7.06
N GLY A 231 13.36 22.88 -7.71
CA GLY A 231 14.73 23.33 -8.06
C GLY A 231 15.25 22.97 -9.46
N GLY A 232 14.37 22.62 -10.42
CA GLY A 232 14.74 22.42 -11.83
C GLY A 232 15.07 23.72 -12.59
N THR A 233 15.59 23.56 -13.81
CA THR A 233 15.83 24.68 -14.75
C THR A 233 14.54 25.15 -15.42
N ALA A 234 13.56 24.26 -15.58
CA ALA A 234 12.26 24.57 -16.18
C ALA A 234 11.58 25.76 -15.49
N VAL A 235 11.41 26.84 -16.24
CA VAL A 235 10.65 28.03 -15.82
C VAL A 235 9.16 27.80 -16.08
N GLN A 236 8.86 27.06 -17.14
CA GLN A 236 7.50 26.70 -17.54
C GLN A 236 7.43 25.22 -17.90
N VAL A 237 6.48 24.52 -17.29
CA VAL A 237 6.16 23.13 -17.64
C VAL A 237 4.85 23.13 -18.41
N LYS A 238 4.89 22.60 -19.63
CA LYS A 238 3.72 22.46 -20.49
C LYS A 238 3.13 21.07 -20.32
N LEU A 239 1.92 21.00 -19.79
CA LEU A 239 1.13 19.77 -19.73
C LEU A 239 0.30 19.63 -21.01
N LEU A 240 0.46 18.52 -21.70
CA LEU A 240 -0.27 18.20 -22.93
C LEU A 240 -1.25 17.05 -22.68
N LEU A 241 -2.47 17.19 -23.19
CA LEU A 241 -3.42 16.09 -23.19
C LEU A 241 -3.24 15.18 -24.40
N PRO A 242 -3.35 13.85 -24.23
CA PRO A 242 -3.25 12.93 -25.36
C PRO A 242 -4.52 13.00 -26.22
N GLY A 243 -4.32 13.13 -27.53
CA GLY A 243 -5.39 13.03 -28.53
C GLY A 243 -6.55 14.01 -28.32
N THR A 244 -7.74 13.47 -28.08
CA THR A 244 -8.99 14.24 -27.96
C THR A 244 -9.35 14.64 -26.53
N ASP A 245 -8.60 14.18 -25.54
CA ASP A 245 -8.86 14.49 -24.13
C ASP A 245 -8.81 16.01 -23.91
N ARG A 246 -9.69 16.52 -23.03
CA ARG A 246 -9.77 17.96 -22.73
C ARG A 246 -9.77 18.23 -21.23
N ILE A 247 -9.21 19.37 -20.84
CA ILE A 247 -9.35 19.93 -19.50
C ILE A 247 -10.61 20.79 -19.51
N ARG A 248 -11.49 20.57 -18.55
CA ARG A 248 -12.60 21.48 -18.26
C ARG A 248 -12.20 22.38 -17.09
N PHE A 249 -11.96 23.65 -17.37
CA PHE A 249 -11.52 24.62 -16.37
C PHE A 249 -12.17 25.99 -16.59
N ASN A 250 -12.85 26.52 -15.57
CA ASN A 250 -13.53 27.82 -15.63
C ASN A 250 -12.81 28.92 -14.82
N GLY A 251 -11.52 28.74 -14.54
CA GLY A 251 -10.73 29.72 -13.78
C GLY A 251 -10.14 30.84 -14.62
N PHE A 252 -10.23 30.75 -15.95
CA PHE A 252 -9.79 31.81 -16.86
C PHE A 252 -10.99 32.64 -17.32
N MET A 253 -10.81 33.96 -17.41
CA MET A 253 -11.81 34.89 -17.94
C MET A 253 -11.90 34.80 -19.48
N THR A 254 -12.22 33.61 -20.01
CA THR A 254 -12.34 33.33 -21.45
C THR A 254 -13.69 32.70 -21.76
N SER A 255 -14.12 32.79 -23.02
CA SER A 255 -15.38 32.18 -23.49
C SER A 255 -15.33 30.66 -23.61
N SER A 256 -14.13 30.07 -23.76
CA SER A 256 -13.94 28.62 -23.73
C SER A 256 -13.51 28.16 -22.34
N ILE A 257 -14.11 27.07 -21.89
CA ILE A 257 -13.70 26.36 -20.67
C ILE A 257 -12.97 25.04 -20.98
N LEU A 258 -12.69 24.77 -22.25
CA LEU A 258 -12.06 23.53 -22.72
C LEU A 258 -10.66 23.80 -23.26
N PHE A 259 -9.67 23.09 -22.72
CA PHE A 259 -8.26 23.29 -23.06
C PHE A 259 -7.58 21.95 -23.41
N ALA A 260 -6.68 21.96 -24.39
CA ALA A 260 -5.87 20.79 -24.78
C ALA A 260 -4.51 20.76 -24.06
N GLU A 261 -4.18 21.83 -23.35
CA GLU A 261 -2.92 22.00 -22.64
C GLU A 261 -3.11 22.88 -21.40
N PHE A 262 -2.19 22.76 -20.46
CA PHE A 262 -2.09 23.61 -19.28
C PHE A 262 -0.63 23.92 -18.98
N TRP A 263 -0.35 25.09 -18.42
CA TRP A 263 1.02 25.54 -18.16
C TRP A 263 1.23 25.73 -16.67
N VAL A 264 2.34 25.20 -16.16
CA VAL A 264 2.74 25.26 -14.76
C VAL A 264 3.98 26.12 -14.65
N SER A 265 3.85 27.27 -14.00
CA SER A 265 4.96 28.19 -13.77
C SER A 265 5.86 27.68 -12.64
N LYS A 266 7.08 28.19 -12.59
CA LYS A 266 8.02 27.89 -11.50
C LYS A 266 7.42 28.28 -10.14
N GLY A 267 7.52 27.37 -9.17
CA GLY A 267 6.97 27.55 -7.83
C GLY A 267 5.51 27.10 -7.66
N GLU A 268 4.82 26.74 -8.75
CA GLU A 268 3.43 26.29 -8.68
C GLU A 268 3.31 24.78 -8.41
N HIS A 269 2.19 24.42 -7.78
CA HIS A 269 1.77 23.05 -7.55
C HIS A 269 0.24 22.97 -7.60
N PHE A 270 -0.28 21.85 -8.10
CA PHE A 270 -1.72 21.57 -8.15
C PHE A 270 -1.96 20.09 -8.43
N LEU A 271 -3.23 19.68 -8.34
CA LEU A 271 -3.68 18.35 -8.73
C LEU A 271 -4.41 18.42 -10.07
N MET A 272 -3.96 17.63 -11.04
CA MET A 272 -4.70 17.34 -12.27
C MET A 272 -5.39 15.98 -12.10
N ARG A 273 -6.71 15.93 -12.21
CA ARG A 273 -7.49 14.73 -11.88
C ARG A 273 -8.52 14.41 -12.97
N LYS A 274 -8.78 13.12 -13.18
CA LYS A 274 -9.88 12.68 -14.03
C LYS A 274 -11.21 13.00 -13.33
N PHE A 275 -12.02 13.85 -13.94
CA PHE A 275 -13.34 14.24 -13.43
C PHE A 275 -14.41 13.24 -13.86
N ASP A 276 -14.43 12.91 -15.14
CA ASP A 276 -15.31 11.92 -15.77
C ASP A 276 -14.56 11.24 -16.93
N ASP A 277 -15.24 10.41 -17.73
CA ASP A 277 -14.60 9.73 -18.86
C ASP A 277 -14.17 10.66 -20.01
N ASP A 278 -14.63 11.91 -20.02
CA ASP A 278 -14.42 12.86 -21.11
C ASP A 278 -13.46 14.00 -20.74
N TYR A 279 -13.29 14.30 -19.43
CA TYR A 279 -12.59 15.50 -18.98
C TYR A 279 -11.64 15.31 -17.81
N TRP A 280 -10.54 16.07 -17.89
CA TRP A 280 -9.69 16.42 -16.76
C TRP A 280 -10.23 17.65 -16.02
N GLU A 281 -10.00 17.71 -14.72
CA GLU A 281 -10.16 18.91 -13.90
C GLU A 281 -8.85 19.31 -13.23
N ILE A 282 -8.78 20.58 -12.82
CA ILE A 282 -7.65 21.16 -12.10
C ILE A 282 -8.13 21.58 -10.71
N ILE A 283 -7.41 21.12 -9.69
CA ILE A 283 -7.66 21.46 -8.29
C ILE A 283 -6.43 22.20 -7.76
N THR A 284 -6.61 23.50 -7.52
CA THR A 284 -5.59 24.39 -6.96
C THR A 284 -5.72 24.60 -5.45
N ASP A 285 -6.89 24.31 -4.86
CA ASP A 285 -7.19 24.48 -3.44
C ASP A 285 -7.85 23.23 -2.84
N TYR A 286 -7.46 22.86 -1.60
CA TYR A 286 -8.08 21.77 -0.85
C TYR A 286 -9.30 22.27 -0.04
N LYS A 287 -10.49 21.76 -0.33
CA LYS A 287 -11.78 22.20 0.29
C LYS A 287 -12.23 21.37 1.52
N GLY A 288 -11.32 20.75 2.26
CA GLY A 288 -11.63 19.95 3.47
C GLY A 288 -11.67 20.75 4.79
N VAL A 289 -11.98 20.07 5.91
CA VAL A 289 -11.99 20.65 7.27
C VAL A 289 -10.55 20.73 7.81
N HIS A 290 -10.11 21.92 8.24
CA HIS A 290 -8.71 22.19 8.59
C HIS A 290 -8.25 21.61 9.95
N VAL A 291 -7.13 20.89 9.93
CA VAL A 291 -6.17 20.76 11.05
C VAL A 291 -4.75 20.85 10.43
N GLY A 292 -4.04 21.98 10.59
CA GLY A 292 -2.68 22.18 10.03
C GLY A 292 -2.58 23.12 8.81
N GLU A 293 -1.34 23.48 8.44
CA GLU A 293 -0.95 24.66 7.64
C GLU A 293 -1.64 24.83 6.28
N LYS A 294 -2.11 26.06 6.03
CA LYS A 294 -2.60 26.52 4.72
C LYS A 294 -1.48 26.44 3.68
N VAL A 295 -1.68 25.61 2.66
CA VAL A 295 -0.93 25.76 1.41
C VAL A 295 -1.64 26.85 0.61
N THR A 296 -1.08 28.06 0.62
CA THR A 296 -1.61 29.18 -0.16
C THR A 296 -0.93 29.15 -1.52
N VAL A 297 -1.71 29.13 -2.61
CA VAL A 297 -1.18 29.35 -3.96
C VAL A 297 -0.56 30.77 -3.98
N GLY A 298 0.72 30.85 -4.29
CA GLY A 298 1.47 32.10 -4.21
C GLY A 298 1.09 33.08 -5.30
N TYR A 299 0.14 33.98 -5.02
CA TYR A 299 0.10 35.31 -5.65
C TYR A 299 1.01 36.31 -4.91
N LYS A 300 2.19 35.88 -4.44
CA LYS A 300 3.00 36.67 -3.49
C LYS A 300 4.19 37.43 -4.07
N ASP A 301 4.54 37.22 -5.34
CA ASP A 301 5.73 37.86 -5.93
C ASP A 301 5.43 38.87 -7.06
N MET A 302 4.31 39.59 -6.96
CA MET A 302 4.12 40.82 -7.75
C MET A 302 4.48 42.04 -6.90
N PRO A 303 5.42 42.90 -7.33
CA PRO A 303 5.65 44.19 -6.70
C PRO A 303 4.36 45.02 -6.75
N GLY A 304 3.73 45.26 -5.59
CA GLY A 304 2.57 46.15 -5.46
C GLY A 304 1.25 45.51 -5.02
N ILE A 305 1.20 44.21 -4.69
CA ILE A 305 -0.04 43.61 -4.18
C ILE A 305 -0.28 43.98 -2.71
N LEU A 306 -1.42 44.60 -2.41
CA LEU A 306 -1.92 44.80 -1.04
C LEU A 306 -2.77 43.59 -0.66
N LEU A 307 -2.46 42.94 0.47
CA LEU A 307 -3.24 41.84 1.02
C LEU A 307 -4.63 42.34 1.39
N GLU A 308 -5.67 41.72 0.84
CA GLU A 308 -7.06 42.00 1.16
C GLU A 308 -7.40 41.36 2.53
N ASP A 309 -7.71 42.19 3.53
CA ASP A 309 -7.99 41.79 4.92
C ASP A 309 -9.50 41.80 5.26
N GLY A 310 -10.36 41.88 4.24
CA GLY A 310 -11.80 41.98 4.41
C GLY A 310 -12.31 43.34 4.90
N ALA A 311 -11.45 44.36 5.05
CA ALA A 311 -11.90 45.73 5.22
C ALA A 311 -12.29 46.34 3.88
N LEU A 312 -13.45 47.00 3.82
CA LEU A 312 -13.74 47.97 2.76
C LEU A 312 -12.71 49.11 2.90
N ARG A 313 -11.68 49.09 2.07
CA ARG A 313 -10.69 50.18 2.00
C ARG A 313 -11.26 51.26 1.09
N ASP A 314 -11.34 52.47 1.61
CA ASP A 314 -12.04 53.62 1.00
C ASP A 314 -11.68 53.80 -0.48
N GLY A 315 -12.73 53.71 -1.30
CA GLY A 315 -12.70 53.73 -2.77
C GLY A 315 -13.97 53.10 -3.36
N ASP A 316 -14.60 52.19 -2.61
CA ASP A 316 -15.85 51.49 -3.00
C ASP A 316 -17.13 52.11 -2.42
N SER A 317 -17.04 53.32 -1.86
CA SER A 317 -18.22 54.12 -1.56
C SER A 317 -18.15 55.47 -2.26
N MET A 318 -19.25 55.80 -2.95
CA MET A 318 -19.62 57.12 -3.48
C MET A 318 -19.30 57.39 -4.97
N ALA A 319 -20.15 56.83 -5.84
CA ALA A 319 -20.61 57.56 -7.02
C ALA A 319 -22.13 57.41 -7.17
N ALA A 320 -22.87 57.98 -6.21
CA ALA A 320 -24.28 58.31 -6.39
C ALA A 320 -24.52 59.76 -5.91
N HIS A 321 -24.90 60.62 -6.87
CA HIS A 321 -25.61 61.89 -6.73
C HIS A 321 -25.08 63.03 -5.83
N GLY A 322 -24.85 64.18 -6.48
CA GLY A 322 -24.92 65.54 -5.94
C GLY A 322 -24.28 66.49 -6.96
N GLY A 323 -24.97 67.37 -7.68
CA GLY A 323 -25.92 68.35 -7.16
C GLY A 323 -25.18 69.67 -6.95
N GLY A 324 -24.98 70.41 -8.04
CA GLY A 324 -24.43 71.76 -8.12
C GLY A 324 -24.75 72.35 -9.48
#